data_AF-A0A962ED83-F1
#
_entry.id   AF-A0A962ED83-F1
#
_cell.length_a   1.000
_cell.length_b   1.000
_cell.length_c   1.000
_cell.angle_alpha   90.00
_cell.angle_beta   90.00
_cell.angle_gamma   90.00
#
_symmetry.space_group_name_H-M   'P 1'
#
loop_
_entity.id
_entity.type
_entity.pdbx_description
1 polymer ?
#
loop_
_entity_poly.entity_id
_entity_poly.type
_entity_poly.pdbx_seq_one_letter_code
_entity_poly.pdbx_strand_id
1 'polypeptide(L)' 'DGRARRELITYVADRPGHDRRYAIDASKLKSELGWKPSESFESGIARTIDWYLENQDWCEHIRDGSYRGERLGLVAST' A
#
# COMPACT_ATOMS: atom_id res chain seq x y z
N ASP A 1 -6.44 9.36 -22.20
CA ASP A 1 -5.48 9.48 -23.31
C ASP A 1 -5.37 8.21 -24.18
N GLY A 2 -6.08 7.12 -23.85
CA GLY A 2 -6.13 5.90 -24.69
C GLY A 2 -4.92 4.98 -24.55
N ARG A 3 -3.98 5.31 -23.66
CA ARG A 3 -2.77 4.52 -23.42
C ARG A 3 -3.07 3.25 -22.63
N ALA A 4 -2.27 2.21 -22.83
CA ALA A 4 -2.42 0.99 -22.04
C ALA A 4 -2.05 1.25 -20.58
N ARG A 5 -2.89 0.84 -19.62
CA ARG A 5 -2.65 1.03 -18.18
C ARG A 5 -1.30 0.49 -17.71
N ARG A 6 -0.78 -0.56 -18.37
CA ARG A 6 0.53 -1.15 -18.09
C ARG A 6 1.68 -0.15 -18.29
N GLU A 7 1.51 0.86 -19.14
CA GLU A 7 2.50 1.91 -19.36
C GLU A 7 2.65 2.87 -18.16
N LEU A 8 1.74 2.82 -17.18
CA LEU A 8 1.86 3.59 -15.94
C LEU A 8 2.81 2.91 -14.92
N ILE A 9 3.31 1.70 -15.20
CA ILE A 9 4.14 0.92 -14.28
C ILE A 9 5.62 1.07 -14.66
N THR A 10 6.45 1.46 -13.69
CA THR A 10 7.92 1.50 -13.83
C THR A 10 8.56 0.55 -12.84
N TYR A 11 9.38 -0.38 -13.32
CA TYR A 11 10.18 -1.25 -12.46
C TYR A 11 11.43 -0.52 -12.00
N VAL A 12 11.75 -0.63 -10.71
CA VAL A 12 12.94 -0.04 -10.10
C VAL A 12 13.72 -1.12 -9.34
N ALA A 13 14.93 -0.79 -8.89
CA ALA A 13 15.72 -1.71 -8.08
C ALA A 13 14.94 -2.13 -6.81
N ASP A 14 14.96 -3.44 -6.51
CA ASP A 14 14.27 -4.00 -5.34
C ASP A 14 14.86 -3.46 -4.03
N ARG A 15 14.08 -3.53 -2.94
CA ARG A 15 14.49 -3.09 -1.60
C ARG A 15 15.48 -4.09 -0.99
N PRO A 16 16.61 -3.63 -0.42
CA PRO A 16 17.47 -4.49 0.39
C PRO A 16 16.67 -5.12 1.55
N GLY A 17 16.70 -6.45 1.66
CA GLY A 17 15.95 -7.19 2.69
C GLY A 17 14.44 -7.26 2.45
N HIS A 18 13.97 -7.23 1.19
CA HIS A 18 12.56 -7.43 0.88
C HIS A 18 12.13 -8.89 1.11
N ASP A 19 11.47 -9.17 2.23
CA ASP A 19 10.77 -10.43 2.44
C ASP A 19 9.67 -10.61 1.38
N ARG A 20 9.78 -11.69 0.59
CA ARG A 20 8.93 -11.87 -0.60
C ARG A 20 7.53 -12.38 -0.29
N ARG A 21 7.30 -12.91 0.91
CA ARG A 21 6.03 -13.54 1.25
C ARG A 21 5.72 -13.39 2.73
N TYR A 22 4.62 -12.73 3.01
CA TYR A 22 3.92 -12.80 4.28
C TYR A 22 2.57 -13.51 4.07
N ALA A 23 2.24 -14.41 4.98
CA ALA A 23 0.94 -15.06 5.01
C ALA A 23 0.58 -15.37 6.46
N ILE A 24 -0.65 -15.04 6.84
CA ILE A 24 -1.16 -15.24 8.20
C ILE A 24 -2.29 -16.26 8.15
N ASP A 25 -2.24 -17.22 9.08
CA ASP A 25 -3.37 -18.09 9.38
C ASP A 25 -4.19 -17.48 10.53
N ALA A 26 -5.39 -17.00 10.20
CA ALA A 26 -6.33 -16.41 11.15
C ALA A 26 -7.36 -17.43 11.69
N SER A 27 -7.15 -18.73 11.53
CA SER A 27 -8.13 -19.77 11.88
C SER A 27 -8.52 -19.72 13.36
N LYS A 28 -7.55 -19.49 14.26
CA LYS A 28 -7.80 -19.36 15.71
C LYS A 28 -8.79 -18.22 16.01
N LEU A 29 -8.54 -17.04 15.43
CA LEU A 29 -9.38 -15.86 15.62
C LEU A 29 -10.81 -16.10 15.11
N LYS A 30 -10.95 -16.80 13.98
CA LYS A 30 -12.24 -17.18 13.40
C LYS A 30 -13.00 -18.18 14.27
N SER A 31 -12.30 -19.20 14.79
CA SER A 31 -12.95 -20.29 15.55
C SER A 31 -13.32 -19.86 16.96
N GLU A 32 -12.45 -19.11 17.64
CA GLU A 32 -12.63 -18.78 19.05
C GLU A 32 -13.49 -17.53 19.25
N LEU A 33 -13.37 -16.53 18.36
CA LEU A 33 -14.08 -15.26 18.50
C LEU A 33 -15.16 -15.04 17.44
N GLY A 34 -15.36 -15.98 16.52
CA GLY A 34 -16.33 -15.85 15.43
C GLY A 34 -15.98 -14.74 14.43
N TRP A 35 -14.77 -14.17 14.51
CA TRP A 35 -14.36 -13.05 13.69
C TRP A 35 -14.34 -13.43 12.21
N LYS A 36 -14.80 -12.50 11.37
CA LYS A 36 -14.69 -12.57 9.91
C LYS A 36 -14.39 -11.17 9.38
N PRO A 37 -13.61 -11.02 8.29
CA PRO A 37 -13.40 -9.73 7.68
C PRO A 37 -14.74 -9.19 7.16
N SER A 38 -15.00 -7.91 7.39
CA SER A 38 -16.17 -7.21 6.84
C SER A 38 -15.98 -6.80 5.38
N GLU A 39 -14.74 -6.83 4.89
CA GLU A 39 -14.36 -6.38 3.55
C GLU A 39 -13.59 -7.49 2.81
N SER A 40 -13.78 -7.55 1.48
CA SER A 40 -12.87 -8.24 0.59
C SER A 40 -11.72 -7.31 0.19
N PHE A 41 -10.70 -7.85 -0.47
CA PHE A 41 -9.64 -6.99 -1.03
C PHE A 41 -10.20 -6.02 -2.08
N GLU A 42 -11.10 -6.50 -2.94
CA GLU A 42 -11.69 -5.72 -4.03
C GLU A 42 -12.55 -4.55 -3.51
N SER A 43 -13.42 -4.80 -2.52
CA SER A 43 -14.25 -3.74 -1.93
C SER A 43 -13.40 -2.77 -1.12
N GLY A 44 -12.44 -3.28 -0.35
CA GLY A 44 -11.52 -2.47 0.44
C GLY A 44 -10.65 -1.54 -0.41
N ILE A 45 -10.04 -2.04 -1.50
CA ILE A 45 -9.18 -1.22 -2.36
C ILE A 45 -9.97 -0.15 -3.12
N ALA A 46 -11.19 -0.46 -3.58
CA ALA A 46 -12.05 0.52 -4.25
C ALA A 46 -12.38 1.68 -3.30
N ARG A 47 -12.88 1.38 -2.10
CA ARG A 47 -13.18 2.39 -1.07
C ARG A 47 -11.95 3.19 -0.65
N THR A 48 -10.79 2.55 -0.65
CA THR A 48 -9.52 3.24 -0.35
C THR A 48 -9.20 4.26 -1.44
N ILE A 49 -9.31 3.88 -2.72
CA ILE A 49 -9.10 4.81 -3.85
C ILE A 49 -10.06 5.99 -3.76
N ASP A 50 -11.36 5.73 -3.54
CA ASP A 50 -12.38 6.78 -3.42
C ASP A 50 -12.04 7.75 -2.28
N TRP A 51 -11.63 7.22 -1.11
CA TRP A 51 -11.22 8.05 0.02
C TRP A 51 -10.05 8.97 -0.35
N TYR A 52 -9.01 8.49 -1.04
CA TYR A 52 -7.88 9.34 -1.45
C TYR A 52 -8.29 10.42 -2.45
N LEU A 53 -9.26 10.13 -3.34
CA LEU A 53 -9.77 11.12 -4.29
C LEU A 53 -10.62 12.20 -3.60
N GLU A 54 -11.36 11.83 -2.56
CA GLU A 54 -12.22 12.73 -1.79
C GLU A 54 -11.46 13.56 -0.74
N ASN A 55 -10.27 13.12 -0.31
CA ASN A 55 -9.53 13.72 0.81
C ASN A 55 -8.18 14.33 0.36
N GLN A 56 -8.17 15.06 -0.76
CA GLN A 56 -6.94 15.65 -1.31
C GLN A 56 -6.25 16.63 -0.36
N ASP A 57 -7.02 17.49 0.33
CA ASP A 57 -6.48 18.45 1.30
C ASP A 57 -5.69 17.74 2.41
N TRP A 58 -6.16 16.57 2.86
CA TRP A 58 -5.45 15.76 3.84
C TRP A 58 -4.12 15.25 3.29
N CYS A 59 -4.11 14.75 2.05
CA CYS A 59 -2.88 14.28 1.41
C CYS A 59 -1.87 15.41 1.21
N GLU A 60 -2.34 16.60 0.86
CA GLU A 60 -1.49 17.78 0.68
C GLU A 60 -0.82 18.20 1.99
N HIS A 61 -1.59 18.22 3.08
CA HIS A 61 -1.04 18.53 4.40
C HIS A 61 0.03 17.53 4.85
N ILE A 62 -0.15 16.23 4.61
CA ILE A 62 0.88 15.24 4.98
C ILE A 62 2.18 15.45 4.18
N ARG A 63 2.09 15.97 2.95
CA ARG A 63 3.23 16.17 2.06
C ARG A 63 3.95 17.51 2.29
N ASP A 64 3.39 18.42 3.07
CA ASP A 64 3.87 19.80 3.18
C ASP A 64 5.11 19.99 4.08
N GLY A 65 5.40 19.08 5.02
CA GLY A 65 6.20 19.47 6.19
C GLY A 65 7.38 18.61 6.64
N SER A 66 7.49 17.32 6.27
CA SER A 66 8.63 16.50 6.78
C SER A 66 9.04 15.30 5.92
N TYR A 67 8.18 14.83 5.01
CA TYR A 67 8.44 13.65 4.20
C TYR A 67 8.62 14.02 2.72
N ARG A 68 9.86 13.94 2.23
CA ARG A 68 10.22 14.34 0.85
C ARG A 68 9.99 13.24 -0.19
N GLY A 69 9.43 12.09 0.20
CA GLY A 69 9.22 10.95 -0.70
C GLY A 69 10.52 10.27 -1.16
N GLU A 70 11.64 10.51 -0.47
CA GLU A 70 12.92 9.89 -0.79
C GLU A 70 12.94 8.40 -0.41
N ARG A 71 13.69 7.61 -1.18
CA ARG A 71 13.83 6.18 -0.94
C ARG A 71 14.72 5.93 0.28
N LEU A 72 14.10 5.62 1.40
CA LEU A 72 14.79 5.26 2.64
C LEU A 72 15.28 3.80 2.62
N GLY A 73 16.26 3.48 3.47
CA GLY A 73 16.76 2.11 3.66
C GLY A 73 17.74 1.61 2.59
N LEU A 74 18.37 2.52 1.84
CA LEU A 74 19.52 2.19 1.00
C LEU A 74 20.74 1.97 1.90
N VAL A 75 21.50 0.90 1.64
CA VAL A 75 22.83 0.74 2.25
C VAL A 75 23.76 1.69 1.53
N ALA A 76 24.45 2.57 2.25
CA ALA A 76 25.44 3.45 1.64
C ALA A 76 26.48 2.60 0.91
N SER A 77 26.74 2.89 -0.37
CA SER A 77 27.87 2.32 -1.08
C SER A 77 29.15 2.85 -0.41
N THR A 78 29.91 1.97 0.25
CA THR A 78 31.33 2.19 0.55
C THR A 78 32.14 2.27 -0.73
#